data_AF-A0A524PEX2-F1
#
_entry.id   AF-A0A524PEX2-F1
#
_cell.length_a   1.000
_cell.length_b   1.000
_cell.length_c   1.000
_cell.angle_alpha   90.00
_cell.angle_beta   90.00
_cell.angle_gamma   90.00
#
_symmetry.space_group_name_H-M   'P 1'
#
loop_
_entity.id
_entity.type
_entity.pdbx_description
1 polymer ?
#
loop_
_entity_poly.entity_id
_entity_poly.type
_entity_poly.pdbx_seq_one_letter_code
_entity_poly.pdbx_strand_id
1 'polypeptide(L)'
;MIAYNDPYGANQTGLAGKIIAIYNYWRDPSGPYHSAGNPDGLGDTVSDRVLYDPWLTTVPAGPPSTDLLVLTYGPKAASPGETVNLGFLVPNVTSETV
;
A
#
# COMPACT_ATOMS: atom_id res chain seq x y z
N MET A 1 1.54 -1.59 -5.13
CA MET A 1 0.89 -0.51 -4.35
C MET A 1 -0.23 -1.15 -3.55
N ILE A 2 -0.06 -1.31 -2.24
CA ILE A 2 -1.15 -1.75 -1.34
C ILE A 2 -1.98 -0.50 -1.07
N ALA A 3 -2.91 -0.19 -1.97
CA ALA A 3 -3.85 0.89 -1.80
C ALA A 3 -5.20 0.28 -1.40
N TYR A 4 -5.77 0.82 -0.32
CA TYR A 4 -7.15 0.59 0.15
C TYR A 4 -7.48 -0.81 0.72
N ASN A 5 -7.31 -1.00 2.04
CA ASN A 5 -8.39 -1.48 2.93
C ASN A 5 -8.06 -1.67 4.43
N ASP A 6 -7.08 -0.99 5.02
CA ASP A 6 -6.83 -1.11 6.47
C ASP A 6 -6.33 0.23 7.05
N PRO A 7 -6.73 0.67 8.27
CA PRO A 7 -6.14 1.83 8.98
C PRO A 7 -4.63 1.73 9.24
N TYR A 8 -3.99 0.62 8.89
CA TYR A 8 -2.57 0.34 9.14
C TYR A 8 -1.86 -0.08 7.85
N GLY A 9 -0.62 0.38 7.67
CA GLY A 9 0.29 -0.13 6.65
C GLY A 9 0.84 -1.52 7.01
N ALA A 10 0.95 -1.82 8.32
CA ALA A 10 1.21 -3.15 8.84
C ALA A 10 0.58 -3.31 10.23
N ASN A 11 -0.18 -4.40 10.44
CA ASN A 11 -0.87 -4.68 11.69
C ASN A 11 -0.55 -6.09 12.20
N GLN A 12 0.09 -6.19 13.36
CA GLN A 12 0.13 -7.42 14.15
C GLN A 12 -0.82 -7.35 15.32
N THR A 13 -1.87 -8.17 15.25
CA THR A 13 -2.91 -8.34 16.28
C THR A 13 -2.68 -9.55 17.19
N GLY A 14 -1.79 -10.47 16.79
CA GLY A 14 -1.41 -11.63 17.60
C GLY A 14 -0.49 -11.29 18.77
N LEU A 15 -0.53 -12.10 19.82
CA LEU A 15 0.33 -11.94 21.01
C LEU A 15 1.76 -12.48 20.79
N ALA A 16 1.97 -13.28 19.75
CA ALA A 16 3.25 -13.87 19.37
C ALA A 16 3.66 -13.45 17.95
N GLY A 17 4.96 -13.26 17.73
CA GLY A 17 5.53 -12.84 16.45
C GLY A 17 5.73 -11.34 16.31
N LYS A 18 6.60 -10.96 15.37
CA LYS A 18 6.83 -9.58 14.95
C LYS A 18 6.78 -9.54 13.42
N ILE A 19 6.20 -8.48 12.86
CA ILE A 19 6.42 -8.14 11.44
C ILE A 19 7.78 -7.47 11.34
N ILE A 20 8.62 -7.96 10.45
CA ILE A 20 9.86 -7.28 10.06
C ILE A 20 9.53 -6.48 8.80
N ALA A 21 9.51 -5.16 8.91
CA ALA A 21 9.17 -4.21 7.85
C ALA A 21 10.19 -3.05 7.78
N ILE A 22 11.44 -3.33 8.15
CA ILE A 22 12.59 -2.43 7.96
C ILE A 22 12.89 -2.26 6.46
N TYR A 23 13.49 -1.12 6.11
CA TYR A 23 13.81 -0.71 4.74
C TYR A 23 12.60 -0.63 3.80
N ASN A 24 11.43 -0.28 4.34
CA ASN A 24 10.25 0.09 3.56
C ASN A 24 10.07 1.62 3.50
N TYR A 25 9.45 2.10 2.42
CA TYR A 25 8.99 3.48 2.31
C TYR A 25 7.52 3.57 2.72
N TRP A 26 7.24 4.34 3.77
CA TRP A 26 5.93 4.39 4.42
C TRP A 26 5.07 5.55 3.90
N ARG A 27 5.24 5.89 2.62
CA ARG A 27 4.59 7.01 1.91
C ARG A 27 5.04 8.40 2.33
N ASP A 28 5.75 8.54 3.45
CA ASP A 28 6.39 9.77 3.89
C ASP A 28 7.85 9.52 4.36
N PRO A 29 8.79 10.44 4.09
CA PRO A 29 10.18 10.34 4.56
C PRO A 29 10.33 10.26 6.09
N SER A 30 9.38 10.82 6.85
CA SER A 30 9.35 10.72 8.32
C SER A 30 9.05 9.32 8.84
N GLY A 31 8.71 8.36 7.96
CA GLY A 31 8.45 6.98 8.32
C GLY A 31 7.02 6.74 8.80
N PRO A 32 6.72 5.54 9.33
CA PRO A 32 5.38 5.18 9.73
C PRO A 32 4.97 5.87 11.03
N TYR A 33 3.69 6.17 11.20
CA TYR A 33 3.19 6.65 12.48
C TYR A 33 3.15 5.51 13.52
N HIS A 34 3.77 5.74 14.68
CA HIS A 34 3.66 4.86 15.85
C HIS A 34 3.71 5.69 17.15
N SER A 35 2.62 5.72 17.93
CA SER A 35 2.47 6.62 19.08
C SER A 35 3.61 6.58 20.09
N ALA A 36 4.22 5.42 20.33
CA ALA A 36 5.30 5.27 21.32
C ALA A 36 6.71 5.33 20.72
N GLY A 37 6.88 5.23 19.40
CA GLY A 37 8.20 5.03 18.78
C GLY A 37 8.52 5.95 17.60
N ASN A 38 7.49 6.47 16.93
CA ASN A 38 7.59 7.51 15.91
C ASN A 38 6.29 8.36 15.89
N PRO A 39 6.02 9.15 16.95
CA PRO A 39 4.77 9.89 17.10
C PRO A 39 4.61 11.02 16.08
N ASP A 40 5.70 11.50 15.50
CA ASP A 40 5.70 12.56 14.48
C ASP A 40 5.75 11.99 13.04
N GLY A 41 5.74 10.65 12.89
CA GLY A 41 5.69 9.99 11.59
C GLY A 41 4.38 10.29 10.86
N LEU A 42 4.48 10.77 9.62
CA LEU A 42 3.34 11.13 8.76
C LEU A 42 2.97 10.02 7.75
N GLY A 43 3.73 8.93 7.75
CA GLY A 43 3.48 7.76 6.91
C GLY A 43 2.37 6.84 7.43
N ASP A 44 2.20 5.68 6.81
CA ASP A 44 1.16 4.73 7.22
C ASP A 44 1.37 4.24 8.66
N THR A 45 0.28 4.09 9.42
CA THR A 45 0.32 3.65 10.82
C THR A 45 0.78 2.20 10.96
N VAL A 46 1.53 1.90 12.03
CA VAL A 46 1.93 0.54 12.41
C VAL A 46 1.51 0.21 13.85
N SER A 47 1.37 -1.08 14.17
CA SER A 47 1.11 -1.54 15.55
C SER A 47 2.42 -1.85 16.32
N ASP A 48 2.32 -2.01 17.65
CA ASP A 48 3.45 -2.22 18.59
C ASP A 48 4.46 -3.33 18.21
N ARG A 49 4.07 -4.30 17.39
CA ARG A 49 4.89 -5.47 17.01
C ARG A 49 5.40 -5.42 15.57
N VAL A 50 5.49 -4.23 14.99
CA VAL A 50 6.11 -4.00 13.68
C VAL A 50 7.50 -3.39 13.90
N LEU A 51 8.54 -4.06 13.38
CA LEU A 51 9.89 -3.49 13.31
C LEU A 51 10.00 -2.70 12.00
N TYR A 52 10.12 -1.38 12.10
CA TYR A 52 10.16 -0.47 10.95
C TYR A 52 11.42 0.41 10.87
N ASP A 53 12.25 0.42 11.91
CA ASP A 53 13.51 1.18 11.98
C ASP A 53 14.70 0.26 11.66
N PRO A 54 15.53 0.57 10.65
CA PRO A 54 15.48 1.76 9.76
C PRO A 54 14.41 1.67 8.68
N TRP A 55 13.87 2.82 8.27
CA TRP A 55 12.97 2.98 7.11
C TRP A 55 13.65 3.74 5.95
N LEU A 56 13.00 3.77 4.78
CA LEU A 56 13.46 4.56 3.64
C LEU A 56 12.93 5.99 3.74
N THR A 57 13.81 6.97 3.54
CA THR A 57 13.46 8.40 3.50
C THR A 57 13.15 8.91 2.10
N THR A 58 13.39 8.09 1.08
CA THR A 58 13.12 8.40 -0.32
C THR A 58 12.23 7.34 -0.93
N VAL A 59 11.30 7.76 -1.79
CA VAL A 59 10.50 6.86 -2.60
C VAL A 59 11.46 5.94 -3.39
N PRO A 60 11.37 4.61 -3.26
CA PRO A 60 12.15 3.70 -4.08
C PRO A 60 11.82 3.98 -5.54
N ALA A 61 12.82 3.95 -6.42
CA ALA A 61 12.55 3.94 -7.85
C ALA A 61 11.57 2.79 -8.13
N GLY A 62 10.39 3.13 -8.62
CA GLY A 62 9.44 2.11 -9.07
C GLY A 62 10.09 1.24 -10.14
N PRO A 63 9.54 0.05 -10.44
CA PRO A 63 9.82 -0.53 -11.74
C PRO A 63 9.54 0.55 -12.80
N PRO A 64 10.32 0.61 -13.90
CA PRO A 64 10.05 1.57 -14.96
C PRO A 64 8.55 1.52 -15.26
N SER A 65 7.86 2.63 -15.03
CA SER A 65 6.44 2.74 -15.27
C SER A 65 6.25 2.61 -16.77
N THR A 66 5.83 1.45 -17.24
CA THR A 66 5.00 1.44 -18.44
C THR A 66 3.73 2.15 -17.99
N ASP A 67 3.42 3.31 -18.56
CA ASP A 67 2.21 4.09 -18.26
C ASP A 67 0.96 3.31 -18.69
N LEU A 68 0.67 2.22 -17.99
CA LEU A 68 -0.46 1.34 -18.18
C LEU A 68 -1.28 1.42 -16.91
N LEU A 69 -2.25 2.32 -16.91
CA LEU A 69 -3.28 2.35 -15.90
C LEU A 69 -4.32 1.29 -16.26
N VAL A 70 -4.48 0.25 -15.42
CA VAL A 70 -5.55 -0.74 -15.59
C VAL A 70 -6.59 -0.48 -14.50
N LEU A 71 -7.75 0.05 -14.89
CA LEU A 71 -8.88 0.27 -13.98
C LEU A 71 -9.84 -0.91 -14.09
N THR A 72 -10.16 -1.54 -12.96
CA THR A 72 -11.17 -2.60 -12.89
C THR A 72 -12.51 -2.02 -12.46
N TYR A 73 -13.56 -2.30 -13.22
CA TYR A 73 -14.94 -1.93 -12.89
C TYR A 73 -15.77 -3.19 -12.71
N GLY A 74 -16.62 -3.22 -11.69
CA GLY A 74 -17.49 -4.34 -11.43
C GLY A 74 -18.11 -4.29 -10.04
N PRO A 75 -18.92 -5.31 -9.67
CA PRO A 75 -19.52 -5.40 -8.35
C PRO A 75 -18.47 -5.40 -7.25
N LYS A 76 -18.70 -4.61 -6.19
CA LYS A 76 -17.79 -4.54 -5.02
C LYS A 76 -17.86 -5.78 -4.12
N ALA A 77 -18.80 -6.69 -4.38
CA ALA A 77 -19.02 -7.92 -3.64
C ALA A 77 -19.67 -8.98 -4.54
N ALA A 78 -19.49 -10.25 -4.18
CA ALA A 78 -20.16 -11.40 -4.78
C ALA A 78 -20.51 -12.42 -3.68
N SER A 79 -21.59 -13.17 -3.86
CA SER A 79 -22.02 -14.24 -2.96
C SER A 79 -21.24 -15.54 -3.22
N PRO A 80 -21.20 -16.52 -2.28
CA PRO A 80 -20.59 -17.81 -2.54
C PRO A 80 -21.22 -18.53 -3.73
N GLY A 81 -20.40 -18.84 -4.75
CA GLY A 81 -20.83 -19.49 -5.99
C GLY A 81 -21.37 -18.53 -7.07
N GLU A 82 -21.44 -17.23 -6.79
CA GLU A 82 -21.86 -16.22 -7.77
C GLU A 82 -20.72 -15.94 -8.78
N THR A 83 -21.07 -15.90 -10.06
CA THR A 83 -20.15 -15.43 -11.11
C THR A 83 -20.40 -13.94 -11.37
N VAL A 84 -19.35 -13.12 -11.23
CA VAL A 84 -19.41 -11.68 -11.53
C VAL A 84 -18.58 -11.33 -12.75
N ASN A 85 -19.09 -10.41 -13.56
CA ASN A 85 -18.35 -9.85 -14.69
C ASN A 85 -17.56 -8.62 -14.23
N LEU A 86 -16.26 -8.63 -14.49
CA LEU A 86 -15.37 -7.48 -14.30
C LEU A 86 -15.03 -6.89 -15.67
N GLY A 87 -15.10 -5.57 -15.80
CA GLY A 87 -14.58 -4.82 -16.93
C GLY A 87 -13.20 -4.28 -16.63
N PHE A 88 -12.32 -4.26 -17.63
CA PHE A 88 -11.04 -3.56 -17.58
C PHE A 88 -11.10 -2.35 -18.49
N LEU A 89 -10.73 -1.18 -17.99
CA LEU A 89 -10.47 0.01 -18.79
C LEU A 89 -8.97 0.28 -18.75
N VAL A 90 -8.37 0.35 -19.92
CA VAL A 90 -6.97 0.75 -20.09
C VAL A 90 -6.98 2.06 -20.87
N PRO A 91 -7.09 3.23 -20.20
CA PRO A 91 -7.02 4.50 -20.89
C PRO A 91 -5.61 4.68 -21.45
N ASN A 92 -5.52 5.18 -22.69
CA ASN A 92 -4.25 5.69 -23.18
C ASN A 92 -3.89 6.94 -22.36
N VAL A 93 -2.77 6.88 -21.65
CA VAL A 93 -2.26 7.98 -20.82
C VAL A 93 -1.06 8.67 -21.47
N THR A 94 -0.69 8.29 -22.70
CA THR A 94 0.34 9.01 -23.46
C THR A 94 -0.19 10.37 -23.89
N SER A 95 0.63 11.42 -23.74
CA SER A 95 0.39 12.74 -24.32
C SER A 95 0.80 12.82 -25.80
N GLU A 96 1.46 11.77 -26.31
CA GLU A 96 1.86 11.66 -27.71
C GLU A 96 0.69 11.11 -28.54
N THR A 97 0.29 11.90 -29.54
CA THR A 97 -0.59 11.46 -30.63
C THR A 97 0.25 10.84 -31.74
N VAL A 98 -0.16 9.68 -32.25
CA VAL A 98 0.36 9.07 -33.48
C VAL A 98 -0.31 9.70 -34.70
#